data_AF-A0A7V9BKH8-F1
#
_entry.id   AF-A0A7V9BKH8-F1
#
_cell.length_a   1.000
_cell.length_b   1.000
_cell.length_c   1.000
_cell.angle_alpha   90.00
_cell.angle_beta   90.00
_cell.angle_gamma   90.00
#
_symmetry.space_group_name_H-M   'P 1'
#
loop_
_entity.id
_entity.type
_entity.pdbx_description
1 polymer ?
#
loop_
_entity_poly.entity_id
_entity_poly.type
_entity_poly.pdbx_seq_one_letter_code
_entity_poly.pdbx_strand_id
1 'polypeptide(L)'
;MRLRSTLTVITIAALAILPAGCSRSEETAATPPRTQSPEARPAGDYPEPRFPSYLKPPSSIEEVMPHVRPLAQARHGLQGAGLGIIEKGETVLFVVSTDAEDMIVDAVTKAMQERGVTVVVKRDYEIVGIPRDEAIAYRKSRRTYTSEQGYMEAANWVEANFPEPAKAKAWLKERRPDLHDKIFPANREMSPGQREIYEKMRGESVGKSIREFLEKNPKIRGVYWGKGGSTSLRRYMRPAEAKFLGLFLVDNRWDVMGKLGTYPGDVWQLAEDQSMEPLVHTDRLEITDPEGTNLNADLSPEMANNWARGVYQRGHLYMFPNQATGRFGYSVVDYPAFQGEWLPREPMALANGVIAGTTNHTGYYPNWEVTLKDGYVRDVKGGGTFGEALKEYLQYPNSNDKVMPFHDQKHPGYWWLYEIAMGTHPKAFRNPSGLENGNATPERNRSGVFHWGLGVTLHHDPGSPAKSQKLTDFTAQYNLPRDHGFHTHTYFTTYRVRLRNANQWVNITDKGRMTSLDNPEVRALASRYGNPDEVLQEDWRPGIPGINYAGQYSDYAADPWKFVWGDIEKAMAGTYEYFYPVKGGARTTIAGGTGPAAAGK
;
A
#
# COMPACT_ATOMS: atom_id res chain seq x y z
N MET A 1 -56.28 43.07 1.60
CA MET A 1 -57.65 43.57 1.32
C MET A 1 -57.92 43.36 -0.17
N ARG A 2 -58.84 42.43 -0.48
CA ARG A 2 -59.54 42.12 -1.76
C ARG A 2 -58.67 41.79 -3.00
N LEU A 3 -58.52 40.51 -3.41
CA LEU A 3 -59.47 39.57 -4.06
C LEU A 3 -60.08 40.02 -5.40
N ARG A 4 -59.75 39.26 -6.47
CA ARG A 4 -60.63 38.69 -7.52
C ARG A 4 -59.92 37.39 -7.99
N SER A 5 -60.39 36.15 -7.74
CA SER A 5 -61.57 35.41 -8.26
C SER A 5 -61.56 35.36 -9.80
N THR A 6 -61.66 34.25 -10.55
CA THR A 6 -62.43 32.98 -10.42
C THR A 6 -61.96 32.04 -11.56
N LEU A 7 -61.50 30.80 -11.33
CA LEU A 7 -62.19 29.49 -11.44
C LEU A 7 -62.78 29.05 -12.83
N THR A 8 -62.18 27.99 -13.38
CA THR A 8 -62.72 26.74 -14.00
C THR A 8 -63.61 26.74 -15.24
N VAL A 9 -63.17 25.98 -16.27
CA VAL A 9 -64.00 24.98 -17.01
C VAL A 9 -63.14 23.76 -17.39
N ILE A 10 -63.64 22.57 -17.04
CA ILE A 10 -63.20 21.24 -17.50
C ILE A 10 -64.13 20.82 -18.64
N THR A 11 -63.62 20.23 -19.73
CA THR A 11 -64.38 19.22 -20.48
C THR A 11 -63.46 18.22 -21.20
N ILE A 12 -63.79 16.95 -21.01
CA ILE A 12 -63.24 15.71 -21.59
C ILE A 12 -63.89 15.47 -22.96
N ALA A 13 -63.16 14.96 -23.96
CA ALA A 13 -63.71 14.07 -24.97
C ALA A 13 -62.62 13.25 -25.67
N ALA A 14 -62.73 11.93 -25.55
CA ALA A 14 -62.01 10.93 -26.34
C ALA A 14 -62.63 10.82 -27.73
N LEU A 15 -61.82 10.47 -28.75
CA LEU A 15 -62.32 9.76 -29.92
C LEU A 15 -61.23 8.83 -30.48
N ALA A 16 -61.56 7.55 -30.57
CA ALA A 16 -60.77 6.50 -31.20
C ALA A 16 -61.36 6.19 -32.57
N ILE A 17 -60.52 6.07 -33.63
CA ILE A 17 -60.80 5.28 -34.85
C ILE A 17 -59.47 4.74 -35.42
N LEU A 18 -59.36 3.41 -35.46
CA LEU A 18 -58.43 2.56 -36.25
C LEU A 18 -59.11 2.17 -37.59
N PRO A 19 -58.53 1.40 -38.55
CA PRO A 19 -57.13 1.00 -38.85
C PRO A 19 -56.74 1.07 -40.36
N ALA A 20 -55.44 0.99 -40.65
CA ALA A 20 -54.83 0.25 -41.78
C ALA A 20 -53.30 0.34 -41.55
N GLY A 21 -52.52 -0.72 -41.40
CA GLY A 21 -52.60 -2.03 -42.03
C GLY A 21 -51.37 -2.20 -42.91
N CYS A 22 -50.18 -2.36 -42.31
CA CYS A 22 -49.04 -3.02 -42.93
C CYS A 22 -48.15 -3.62 -41.84
N SER A 23 -48.03 -4.94 -41.93
CA SER A 23 -47.37 -5.88 -41.05
C SER A 23 -45.85 -5.72 -41.00
N ARG A 24 -45.27 -5.75 -39.79
CA ARG A 24 -43.99 -6.42 -39.57
C ARG A 24 -43.94 -6.98 -38.15
N SER A 25 -43.56 -8.26 -38.12
CA SER A 25 -43.35 -9.19 -37.01
C SER A 25 -42.77 -8.60 -35.73
N GLU A 26 -43.35 -9.04 -34.61
CA GLU A 26 -42.78 -9.00 -33.27
C GLU A 26 -41.40 -9.65 -33.24
N GLU A 27 -40.42 -8.93 -32.69
CA GLU A 27 -39.16 -9.50 -32.23
C GLU A 27 -39.00 -9.10 -30.77
N THR A 28 -39.02 -10.12 -29.91
CA THR A 28 -38.75 -10.05 -28.48
C THR A 28 -37.46 -9.28 -28.21
N ALA A 29 -37.55 -8.23 -27.40
CA ALA A 29 -36.39 -7.44 -26.97
C ALA A 29 -35.39 -8.32 -26.22
N ALA A 30 -34.33 -8.71 -26.93
CA ALA A 30 -33.20 -9.44 -26.39
C ALA A 30 -32.44 -8.59 -25.37
N THR A 31 -32.08 -9.24 -24.27
CA THR A 31 -31.12 -8.76 -23.27
C THR A 31 -29.85 -8.23 -23.95
N PRO A 32 -29.29 -7.07 -23.53
CA PRO A 32 -28.05 -6.58 -24.12
C PRO A 32 -26.94 -7.61 -23.91
N PRO A 33 -26.04 -7.82 -24.90
CA PRO A 33 -24.98 -8.80 -24.77
C PRO A 33 -24.09 -8.42 -23.59
N ARG A 34 -23.88 -9.42 -22.73
CA ARG A 34 -22.87 -9.48 -21.68
C ARG A 34 -21.54 -9.02 -22.28
N THR A 35 -21.06 -7.86 -21.86
CA THR A 35 -19.72 -7.37 -22.22
C THR A 35 -18.72 -8.44 -21.83
N GLN A 36 -18.10 -9.05 -22.84
CA GLN A 36 -16.96 -9.94 -22.64
C GLN A 36 -15.85 -9.12 -21.99
N SER A 37 -15.22 -9.69 -20.96
CA SER A 37 -13.98 -9.19 -20.39
C SER A 37 -12.98 -8.94 -21.53
N PRO A 38 -12.21 -7.84 -21.51
CA PRO A 38 -11.30 -7.52 -22.60
C PRO A 38 -10.29 -8.66 -22.80
N GLU A 39 -10.23 -9.18 -24.03
CA GLU A 39 -9.16 -10.08 -24.48
C GLU A 39 -7.79 -9.44 -24.23
N ALA A 40 -6.83 -10.27 -23.82
CA ALA A 40 -5.45 -9.87 -23.51
C ALA A 40 -4.85 -9.06 -24.67
N ARG A 41 -4.31 -7.88 -24.33
CA ARG A 41 -3.47 -7.11 -25.25
C ARG A 41 -2.11 -7.82 -25.36
N PRO A 42 -1.50 -7.91 -26.55
CA PRO A 42 -0.24 -8.62 -26.73
C PRO A 42 0.86 -8.05 -25.84
N ALA A 43 1.73 -8.94 -25.33
CA ALA A 43 2.97 -8.57 -24.68
C ALA A 43 3.79 -7.66 -25.62
N GLY A 44 4.04 -6.42 -25.18
CA GLY A 44 4.72 -5.40 -25.97
C GLY A 44 4.53 -3.97 -25.44
N ASP A 45 3.45 -3.72 -24.70
CA ASP A 45 3.16 -2.38 -24.16
C ASP A 45 3.73 -2.14 -22.75
N TYR A 46 3.87 -3.17 -21.92
CA TYR A 46 4.29 -3.04 -20.51
C TYR A 46 5.74 -3.45 -20.29
N PRO A 47 6.42 -2.91 -19.26
CA PRO A 47 7.82 -3.22 -19.03
C PRO A 47 8.04 -4.69 -18.62
N GLU A 48 9.02 -5.34 -19.24
CA GLU A 48 9.36 -6.75 -18.97
C GLU A 48 9.64 -7.03 -17.48
N PRO A 49 9.40 -8.28 -17.00
CA PRO A 49 9.71 -8.69 -15.64
C PRO A 49 11.18 -8.46 -15.30
N ARG A 50 11.48 -8.23 -14.01
CA ARG A 50 12.84 -8.09 -13.49
C ARG A 50 12.94 -8.56 -12.04
N PHE A 51 14.07 -9.19 -11.70
CA PHE A 51 14.44 -9.45 -10.31
C PHE A 51 15.94 -9.20 -10.08
N PRO A 52 16.35 -8.56 -8.98
CA PRO A 52 17.74 -8.24 -8.71
C PRO A 52 18.63 -9.49 -8.55
N SER A 53 19.67 -9.60 -9.38
CA SER A 53 20.56 -10.76 -9.45
C SER A 53 21.66 -10.80 -8.39
N TYR A 54 21.86 -9.68 -7.68
CA TYR A 54 22.88 -9.50 -6.64
C TYR A 54 22.40 -9.86 -5.22
N LEU A 55 21.17 -10.31 -5.04
CA LEU A 55 20.63 -10.72 -3.72
C LEU A 55 21.12 -12.11 -3.26
N LYS A 56 22.41 -12.40 -3.45
CA LYS A 56 23.00 -13.68 -3.05
C LYS A 56 23.06 -13.79 -1.53
N PRO A 57 22.79 -14.97 -0.94
CA PRO A 57 22.98 -15.18 0.48
C PRO A 57 24.45 -14.93 0.86
N PRO A 58 24.74 -14.02 1.80
CA PRO A 58 26.10 -13.84 2.31
C PRO A 58 26.50 -15.00 3.22
N SER A 59 27.78 -15.35 3.19
CA SER A 59 28.38 -16.43 4.01
C SER A 59 29.09 -15.91 5.27
N SER A 60 29.36 -14.61 5.34
CA SER A 60 30.10 -13.96 6.42
C SER A 60 29.71 -12.49 6.57
N ILE A 61 30.01 -11.90 7.74
CA ILE A 61 29.84 -10.46 7.97
C ILE A 61 30.62 -9.64 6.94
N GLU A 62 31.80 -10.10 6.56
CA GLU A 62 32.73 -9.43 5.66
C GLU A 62 32.16 -9.28 4.25
N GLU A 63 31.31 -10.21 3.80
CA GLU A 63 30.53 -10.08 2.56
C GLU A 63 29.37 -9.07 2.70
N VAL A 64 28.84 -8.87 3.91
CA VAL A 64 27.76 -7.91 4.21
C VAL A 64 28.29 -6.48 4.35
N MET A 65 29.49 -6.31 4.93
CA MET A 65 30.09 -5.01 5.25
C MET A 65 30.07 -3.97 4.11
N PRO A 66 30.39 -4.33 2.84
CA PRO A 66 30.31 -3.40 1.72
C PRO A 66 28.91 -2.82 1.48
N HIS A 67 27.86 -3.56 1.84
CA HIS A 67 26.47 -3.14 1.65
C HIS A 67 25.97 -2.26 2.81
N VAL A 68 26.40 -2.53 4.04
CA VAL A 68 25.96 -1.78 5.23
C VAL A 68 26.73 -0.48 5.48
N ARG A 69 27.98 -0.35 4.99
CA ARG A 69 28.77 0.89 5.18
C ARG A 69 28.12 2.11 4.52
N PRO A 70 27.67 2.07 3.25
CA PRO A 70 26.95 3.20 2.67
C PRO A 70 25.60 3.44 3.36
N LEU A 71 24.92 2.38 3.78
CA LEU A 71 23.65 2.47 4.52
C LEU A 71 23.82 3.21 5.85
N ALA A 72 24.89 2.89 6.59
CA ALA A 72 25.26 3.57 7.82
C ALA A 72 25.55 5.07 7.61
N GLN A 73 25.87 5.49 6.38
CA GLN A 73 26.12 6.89 6.02
C GLN A 73 24.89 7.60 5.42
N ALA A 74 23.88 6.84 4.97
CA ALA A 74 22.69 7.39 4.35
C ALA A 74 21.89 8.23 5.35
N ARG A 75 21.66 9.51 5.04
CA ARG A 75 20.88 10.42 5.91
C ARG A 75 19.37 10.35 5.67
N HIS A 76 18.95 9.75 4.56
CA HIS A 76 17.55 9.54 4.21
C HIS A 76 17.19 8.07 4.43
N GLY A 77 16.02 7.81 5.01
CA GLY A 77 15.50 6.46 5.22
C GLY A 77 14.05 6.37 4.78
N LEU A 78 13.58 5.16 4.48
CA LEU A 78 12.17 4.92 4.20
C LEU A 78 11.34 5.24 5.43
N GLN A 79 10.35 6.12 5.24
CA GLN A 79 9.44 6.58 6.29
C GLN A 79 10.12 7.08 7.60
N GLY A 80 11.33 7.64 7.51
CA GLY A 80 12.08 8.22 8.63
C GLY A 80 13.40 8.86 8.21
N ALA A 81 14.27 9.16 9.19
CA ALA A 81 15.67 9.50 8.93
C ALA A 81 16.47 8.24 8.53
N GLY A 82 17.59 8.42 7.84
CA GLY A 82 18.56 7.35 7.59
C GLY A 82 19.58 7.25 8.73
N LEU A 83 20.32 6.14 8.84
CA LEU A 83 21.28 5.91 9.95
C LEU A 83 22.43 6.95 10.01
N GLY A 84 22.70 7.60 8.89
CA GLY A 84 23.73 8.64 8.75
C GLY A 84 23.47 9.92 9.52
N ILE A 85 22.27 10.12 10.11
CA ILE A 85 22.00 11.28 10.97
C ILE A 85 22.60 11.16 12.38
N ILE A 86 23.08 9.98 12.74
CA ILE A 86 23.74 9.74 14.03
C ILE A 86 25.21 10.07 13.87
N GLU A 87 25.68 11.01 14.68
CA GLU A 87 27.03 11.57 14.60
C GLU A 87 28.01 10.83 15.52
N LYS A 88 29.30 10.99 15.25
CA LYS A 88 30.38 10.39 16.05
C LYS A 88 30.23 10.77 17.53
N GLY A 89 30.36 9.78 18.41
CA GLY A 89 30.25 9.93 19.86
C GLY A 89 28.81 9.83 20.40
N GLU A 90 27.80 9.81 19.52
CA GLU A 90 26.41 9.61 19.92
C GLU A 90 26.11 8.12 20.19
N THR A 91 25.00 7.88 20.89
CA THR A 91 24.46 6.54 21.13
C THR A 91 23.08 6.39 20.52
N VAL A 92 22.79 5.28 19.85
CA VAL A 92 21.49 4.98 19.24
C VAL A 92 20.96 3.61 19.69
N LEU A 93 19.64 3.49 19.80
CA LEU A 93 18.96 2.22 20.05
C LEU A 93 18.40 1.64 18.74
N PHE A 94 18.73 0.38 18.47
CA PHE A 94 18.04 -0.42 17.46
C PHE A 94 17.10 -1.40 18.16
N VAL A 95 15.80 -1.32 17.85
CA VAL A 95 14.83 -2.32 18.27
C VAL A 95 14.46 -3.17 17.06
N VAL A 96 15.04 -4.37 17.02
CA VAL A 96 14.95 -5.29 15.89
C VAL A 96 13.86 -6.35 16.12
N SER A 97 13.36 -6.92 15.03
CA SER A 97 12.31 -7.94 15.08
C SER A 97 12.77 -9.23 15.78
N THR A 98 11.84 -10.04 16.29
CA THR A 98 12.14 -11.36 16.86
C THR A 98 12.93 -12.26 15.90
N ASP A 99 12.69 -12.14 14.59
CA ASP A 99 13.23 -13.00 13.53
C ASP A 99 14.35 -12.36 12.72
N ALA A 100 14.87 -11.19 13.13
CA ALA A 100 16.02 -10.58 12.49
C ALA A 100 17.26 -11.50 12.53
N GLU A 101 18.06 -11.46 11.47
CA GLU A 101 19.26 -12.28 11.32
C GLU A 101 20.44 -11.67 12.08
N ASP A 102 21.02 -12.40 13.04
CA ASP A 102 22.09 -11.89 13.92
C ASP A 102 23.29 -11.36 13.12
N MET A 103 23.75 -12.10 12.11
CA MET A 103 24.85 -11.68 11.23
C MET A 103 24.60 -10.31 10.57
N ILE A 104 23.36 -10.04 10.20
CA ILE A 104 22.99 -8.79 9.53
C ILE A 104 22.95 -7.64 10.54
N VAL A 105 22.33 -7.86 11.70
CA VAL A 105 22.29 -6.87 12.78
C VAL A 105 23.69 -6.54 13.29
N ASP A 106 24.57 -7.54 13.39
CA ASP A 106 25.98 -7.38 13.77
C ASP A 106 26.75 -6.58 12.72
N ALA A 107 26.54 -6.85 11.43
CA ALA A 107 27.18 -6.09 10.35
C ALA A 107 26.76 -4.61 10.36
N VAL A 108 25.45 -4.32 10.51
CA VAL A 108 24.95 -2.94 10.63
C VAL A 108 25.52 -2.26 11.88
N THR A 109 25.58 -2.98 13.00
CA THR A 109 26.17 -2.49 14.25
C THR A 109 27.65 -2.15 14.08
N LYS A 110 28.43 -3.05 13.47
CA LYS A 110 29.85 -2.85 13.15
C LYS A 110 30.06 -1.63 12.25
N ALA A 111 29.24 -1.45 11.21
CA ALA A 111 29.32 -0.30 10.32
C ALA A 111 29.06 1.04 11.02
N MET A 112 28.13 1.08 11.99
CA MET A 112 27.89 2.26 12.82
C MET A 112 29.05 2.51 13.80
N GLN A 113 29.61 1.46 14.40
CA GLN A 113 30.76 1.56 15.29
C GLN A 113 32.04 2.03 14.57
N GLU A 114 32.25 1.65 13.31
CA GLU A 114 33.32 2.20 12.46
C GLU A 114 33.22 3.73 12.31
N ARG A 115 32.01 4.29 12.39
CA ARG A 115 31.77 5.75 12.40
C ARG A 115 31.95 6.38 13.78
N GLY A 116 32.28 5.60 14.80
CA GLY A 116 32.40 6.03 16.20
C GLY A 116 31.05 6.25 16.89
N VAL A 117 29.99 5.60 16.42
CA VAL A 117 28.67 5.59 17.08
C VAL A 117 28.56 4.40 18.03
N THR A 118 28.05 4.63 19.23
CA THR A 118 27.69 3.54 20.13
C THR A 118 26.30 3.01 19.77
N VAL A 119 26.17 1.72 19.51
CA VAL A 119 24.88 1.10 19.19
C VAL A 119 24.44 0.21 20.36
N VAL A 120 23.21 0.41 20.80
CA VAL A 120 22.51 -0.50 21.71
C VAL A 120 21.50 -1.28 20.88
N VAL A 121 21.64 -2.60 20.84
CA VAL A 121 20.67 -3.47 20.17
C VAL A 121 19.76 -4.11 21.21
N LYS A 122 18.47 -4.08 20.93
CA LYS A 122 17.46 -4.87 21.65
C LYS A 122 16.52 -5.53 20.65
N ARG A 123 16.08 -6.73 20.97
CA ARG A 123 14.97 -7.36 20.26
C ARG A 123 13.66 -6.84 20.83
N ASP A 124 12.61 -6.84 20.00
CA ASP A 124 11.25 -6.46 20.43
C ASP A 124 10.81 -7.19 21.70
N TYR A 125 11.05 -8.50 21.79
CA TYR A 125 10.73 -9.31 22.97
C TYR A 125 11.55 -8.97 24.21
N GLU A 126 12.80 -8.54 24.06
CA GLU A 126 13.67 -8.16 25.20
C GLU A 126 13.19 -6.86 25.85
N ILE A 127 12.76 -5.91 25.02
CA ILE A 127 12.23 -4.62 25.49
C ILE A 127 10.99 -4.82 26.36
N VAL A 128 10.15 -5.81 26.04
CA VAL A 128 8.90 -6.07 26.77
C VAL A 128 9.02 -7.22 27.78
N GLY A 129 10.25 -7.70 28.03
CA GLY A 129 10.56 -8.66 29.09
C GLY A 129 10.03 -10.09 28.83
N ILE A 130 9.91 -10.50 27.58
CA ILE A 130 9.51 -11.86 27.21
C ILE A 130 10.76 -12.72 27.00
N PRO A 131 10.84 -13.94 27.57
CA PRO A 131 11.92 -14.87 27.30
C PRO A 131 12.07 -15.20 25.81
N ARG A 132 13.31 -15.35 25.33
CA ARG A 132 13.61 -15.55 23.90
C ARG A 132 12.94 -16.81 23.33
N ASP A 133 12.99 -17.91 24.06
CA ASP A 133 12.39 -19.19 23.69
C ASP A 133 10.85 -19.08 23.57
N GLU A 134 10.20 -18.40 24.50
CA GLU A 134 8.77 -18.11 24.44
C GLU A 134 8.41 -17.23 23.22
N ALA A 135 9.19 -16.17 22.97
CA ALA A 135 8.98 -15.29 21.83
C ALA A 135 9.12 -16.02 20.49
N ILE A 136 10.17 -16.86 20.35
CA ILE A 136 10.40 -17.67 19.15
C ILE A 136 9.29 -18.72 18.98
N ALA A 137 8.90 -19.42 20.06
CA ALA A 137 7.83 -20.41 20.02
C ALA A 137 6.49 -19.76 19.62
N TYR A 138 6.17 -18.61 20.21
CA TYR A 138 5.01 -17.81 19.83
C TYR A 138 5.07 -17.43 18.35
N ARG A 139 6.16 -16.83 17.88
CA ARG A 139 6.31 -16.45 16.46
C ARG A 139 6.10 -17.63 15.52
N LYS A 140 6.72 -18.78 15.79
CA LYS A 140 6.54 -20.00 15.01
C LYS A 140 5.08 -20.46 15.00
N SER A 141 4.42 -20.45 16.17
CA SER A 141 3.00 -20.83 16.28
C SER A 141 2.04 -19.91 15.54
N ARG A 142 2.44 -18.64 15.29
CA ARG A 142 1.62 -17.66 14.56
C ARG A 142 1.80 -17.69 13.05
N ARG A 143 2.83 -18.36 12.53
CA ARG A 143 3.03 -18.62 11.09
C ARG A 143 2.04 -19.68 10.62
N THR A 144 0.78 -19.28 10.49
CA THR A 144 -0.37 -20.15 10.21
C THR A 144 -0.78 -20.16 8.73
N TYR A 145 -0.17 -19.30 7.91
CA TYR A 145 -0.45 -19.15 6.48
C TYR A 145 0.75 -18.52 5.76
N THR A 146 0.80 -18.71 4.44
CA THR A 146 1.71 -18.01 3.51
C THR A 146 0.94 -16.96 2.71
N SER A 147 1.63 -16.24 1.83
CA SER A 147 0.99 -15.29 0.91
C SER A 147 0.14 -15.96 -0.17
N GLU A 148 0.05 -17.28 -0.23
CA GLU A 148 -1.01 -17.97 -0.99
C GLU A 148 -2.41 -17.58 -0.50
N GLN A 149 -2.53 -17.36 0.81
CA GLN A 149 -3.79 -17.11 1.48
C GLN A 149 -3.99 -15.61 1.67
N GLY A 150 -3.93 -14.82 0.59
CA GLY A 150 -4.08 -13.36 0.64
C GLY A 150 -5.38 -12.90 1.31
N TYR A 151 -6.43 -13.74 1.29
CA TYR A 151 -7.68 -13.49 2.00
C TYR A 151 -7.52 -13.34 3.54
N MET A 152 -6.40 -13.79 4.11
CA MET A 152 -6.10 -13.65 5.54
C MET A 152 -5.95 -12.19 6.00
N GLU A 153 -5.83 -11.25 5.07
CA GLU A 153 -5.95 -9.84 5.41
C GLU A 153 -7.31 -9.51 6.04
N ALA A 154 -8.42 -10.11 5.57
CA ALA A 154 -9.73 -9.87 6.16
C ALA A 154 -9.77 -10.29 7.64
N ALA A 155 -9.16 -11.42 7.98
CA ALA A 155 -9.06 -11.89 9.36
C ALA A 155 -8.21 -10.95 10.21
N ASN A 156 -7.05 -10.53 9.69
CA ASN A 156 -6.15 -9.59 10.37
C ASN A 156 -6.82 -8.24 10.59
N TRP A 157 -7.59 -7.74 9.60
CA TRP A 157 -8.36 -6.50 9.71
C TRP A 157 -9.40 -6.59 10.82
N VAL A 158 -10.18 -7.67 10.90
CA VAL A 158 -11.14 -7.87 12.00
C VAL A 158 -10.44 -7.87 13.35
N GLU A 159 -9.38 -8.66 13.49
CA GLU A 159 -8.67 -8.87 14.76
C GLU A 159 -7.91 -7.63 15.25
N ALA A 160 -7.36 -6.83 14.33
CA ALA A 160 -6.56 -5.66 14.67
C ALA A 160 -7.40 -4.39 14.85
N ASN A 161 -8.46 -4.21 14.05
CA ASN A 161 -9.14 -2.92 13.93
C ASN A 161 -10.45 -2.82 14.70
N PHE A 162 -11.14 -3.94 14.98
CA PHE A 162 -12.35 -3.88 15.78
C PHE A 162 -12.02 -3.73 17.27
N PRO A 163 -12.74 -2.88 18.02
CA PRO A 163 -12.65 -2.83 19.47
C PRO A 163 -13.03 -4.16 20.13
N GLU A 164 -14.08 -4.81 19.63
CA GLU A 164 -14.56 -6.12 20.11
C GLU A 164 -14.59 -7.11 18.94
N PRO A 165 -13.42 -7.67 18.55
CA PRO A 165 -13.33 -8.55 17.38
C PRO A 165 -14.17 -9.82 17.54
N ALA A 166 -14.37 -10.31 18.77
CA ALA A 166 -15.23 -11.47 19.04
C ALA A 166 -16.69 -11.24 18.58
N LYS A 167 -17.23 -10.02 18.72
CA LYS A 167 -18.58 -9.69 18.25
C LYS A 167 -18.65 -9.70 16.72
N ALA A 168 -17.63 -9.15 16.05
CA ALA A 168 -17.56 -9.16 14.59
C ALA A 168 -17.42 -10.58 14.02
N LYS A 169 -16.64 -11.45 14.67
CA LYS A 169 -16.52 -12.88 14.34
C LYS A 169 -17.83 -13.62 14.56
N ALA A 170 -18.49 -13.42 15.70
CA ALA A 170 -19.77 -14.05 16.02
C ALA A 170 -20.86 -13.67 15.01
N TRP A 171 -20.93 -12.38 14.65
CA TRP A 171 -21.84 -11.89 13.61
C TRP A 171 -21.61 -12.57 12.26
N LEU A 172 -20.35 -12.73 11.85
CA LEU A 172 -20.04 -13.44 10.60
C LEU A 172 -20.43 -14.93 10.71
N LYS A 173 -20.12 -15.57 11.83
CA LYS A 173 -20.44 -16.99 12.07
C LYS A 173 -21.93 -17.28 11.99
N GLU A 174 -22.77 -16.39 12.53
CA GLU A 174 -24.23 -16.51 12.48
C GLU A 174 -24.76 -16.47 11.05
N ARG A 175 -24.17 -15.63 10.18
CA ARG A 175 -24.65 -15.41 8.82
C ARG A 175 -24.03 -16.35 7.79
N ARG A 176 -22.74 -16.62 7.93
CA ARG A 176 -21.89 -17.35 6.99
C ARG A 176 -20.88 -18.21 7.77
N PRO A 177 -21.33 -19.29 8.42
CA PRO A 177 -20.45 -20.18 9.16
C PRO A 177 -19.36 -20.77 8.26
N ASP A 178 -19.68 -21.05 6.99
CA ASP A 178 -18.74 -21.52 5.97
C ASP A 178 -17.58 -20.55 5.72
N LEU A 179 -17.88 -19.25 5.69
CA LEU A 179 -16.88 -18.20 5.47
C LEU A 179 -16.10 -17.90 6.75
N HIS A 180 -16.79 -17.85 7.89
CA HIS A 180 -16.18 -17.72 9.21
C HIS A 180 -15.09 -18.78 9.42
N ASP A 181 -15.39 -20.05 9.16
CA ASP A 181 -14.44 -21.14 9.43
C ASP A 181 -13.23 -21.10 8.47
N LYS A 182 -13.39 -20.55 7.27
CA LYS A 182 -12.28 -20.32 6.33
C LYS A 182 -11.35 -19.19 6.75
N ILE A 183 -11.89 -18.07 7.24
CA ILE A 183 -11.10 -16.88 7.60
C ILE A 183 -10.62 -16.90 9.06
N PHE A 184 -11.31 -17.62 9.95
CA PHE A 184 -10.95 -17.81 11.35
C PHE A 184 -10.81 -19.31 11.70
N PRO A 185 -9.91 -20.05 11.03
CA PRO A 185 -9.68 -21.46 11.36
C PRO A 185 -9.13 -21.63 12.79
N ALA A 186 -9.42 -22.78 13.40
CA ALA A 186 -9.08 -23.08 14.79
C ALA A 186 -7.58 -22.95 15.09
N ASN A 187 -6.69 -23.20 14.12
CA ASN A 187 -5.25 -23.06 14.28
C ASN A 187 -4.79 -21.60 14.52
N ARG A 188 -5.67 -20.61 14.34
CA ARG A 188 -5.42 -19.20 14.68
C ARG A 188 -5.79 -18.84 16.10
N GLU A 189 -6.55 -19.67 16.80
CA GLU A 189 -6.92 -19.38 18.18
C GLU A 189 -5.66 -19.36 19.05
N MET A 190 -5.52 -18.27 19.80
CA MET A 190 -4.41 -18.11 20.73
C MET A 190 -4.80 -18.70 22.09
N SER A 191 -3.94 -19.55 22.64
CA SER A 191 -4.00 -19.94 24.05
C SER A 191 -3.89 -18.71 24.96
N PRO A 192 -4.30 -18.79 26.24
CA PRO A 192 -4.17 -17.67 27.17
C PRO A 192 -2.74 -17.12 27.26
N GLY A 193 -1.72 -17.99 27.30
CA GLY A 193 -0.32 -17.58 27.32
C GLY A 193 0.13 -16.93 26.00
N GLN A 194 -0.29 -17.46 24.85
CA GLN A 194 -0.02 -16.81 23.56
C GLN A 194 -0.68 -15.43 23.46
N ARG A 195 -1.86 -15.25 24.04
CA ARG A 195 -2.56 -13.96 24.08
C ARG A 195 -1.82 -12.95 24.95
N GLU A 196 -1.27 -13.37 26.09
CA GLU A 196 -0.43 -12.51 26.92
C GLU A 196 0.82 -12.04 26.15
N ILE A 197 1.52 -12.96 25.47
CA ILE A 197 2.67 -12.62 24.63
C ILE A 197 2.24 -11.66 23.51
N TYR A 198 1.13 -11.94 22.83
CA TYR A 198 0.58 -11.07 21.79
C TYR A 198 0.39 -9.64 22.30
N GLU A 199 -0.31 -9.45 23.42
CA GLU A 199 -0.59 -8.12 23.97
C GLU A 199 0.70 -7.37 24.37
N LYS A 200 1.66 -8.07 24.98
CA LYS A 200 2.98 -7.49 25.31
C LYS A 200 3.77 -7.09 24.06
N MET A 201 3.65 -7.84 22.98
CA MET A 201 4.35 -7.60 21.71
C MET A 201 3.64 -6.59 20.79
N ARG A 202 2.47 -6.07 21.16
CA ARG A 202 1.80 -5.02 20.38
C ARG A 202 2.64 -3.76 20.32
N GLY A 203 2.52 -3.04 19.21
CA GLY A 203 3.23 -1.77 19.02
C GLY A 203 3.02 -0.77 20.16
N GLU A 204 1.83 -0.67 20.73
CA GLU A 204 1.55 0.21 21.87
C GLU A 204 2.38 -0.17 23.12
N SER A 205 2.48 -1.46 23.41
CA SER A 205 3.27 -2.00 24.54
C SER A 205 4.76 -1.87 24.29
N VAL A 206 5.25 -2.29 23.12
CA VAL A 206 6.66 -2.16 22.74
C VAL A 206 7.09 -0.69 22.75
N GLY A 207 6.30 0.21 22.14
CA GLY A 207 6.57 1.65 22.15
C GLY A 207 6.64 2.22 23.56
N LYS A 208 5.74 1.81 24.46
CA LYS A 208 5.82 2.18 25.89
C LYS A 208 7.13 1.73 26.52
N SER A 209 7.51 0.46 26.36
CA SER A 209 8.74 -0.07 26.95
C SER A 209 10.01 0.54 26.34
N ILE A 210 10.01 0.93 25.06
CA ILE A 210 11.09 1.70 24.46
C ILE A 210 11.23 3.06 25.15
N ARG A 211 10.13 3.78 25.42
CA ARG A 211 10.19 5.06 26.15
C ARG A 211 10.83 4.89 27.53
N GLU A 212 10.35 3.93 28.30
CA GLU A 212 10.87 3.63 29.64
C GLU A 212 12.36 3.25 29.59
N PHE A 213 12.79 2.54 28.54
CA PHE A 213 14.20 2.24 28.31
C PHE A 213 15.01 3.50 28.02
N LEU A 214 14.53 4.39 27.15
CA LEU A 214 15.21 5.64 26.81
C LEU A 214 15.28 6.61 27.99
N GLU A 215 14.25 6.66 28.84
CA GLU A 215 14.23 7.46 30.08
C GLU A 215 15.33 7.02 31.06
N LYS A 216 15.55 5.70 31.20
CA LYS A 216 16.64 5.13 32.01
C LYS A 216 18.01 5.28 31.37
N ASN A 217 18.07 5.58 30.07
CA ASN A 217 19.30 5.70 29.29
C ASN A 217 19.36 7.05 28.55
N PRO A 218 19.42 8.18 29.26
CA PRO A 218 19.23 9.52 28.67
C PRO A 218 20.30 9.91 27.64
N LYS A 219 21.44 9.21 27.61
CA LYS A 219 22.51 9.39 26.60
C LYS A 219 22.12 8.87 25.22
N ILE A 220 21.07 8.05 25.11
CA ILE A 220 20.60 7.53 23.82
C ILE A 220 19.84 8.63 23.08
N ARG A 221 20.33 8.95 21.87
CA ARG A 221 19.76 9.99 21.01
C ARG A 221 18.32 9.68 20.64
N GLY A 222 18.03 8.45 20.24
CA GLY A 222 16.71 7.98 19.81
C GLY A 222 16.75 6.52 19.38
N VAL A 223 15.67 6.08 18.70
CA VAL A 223 15.42 4.70 18.33
C VAL A 223 15.09 4.54 16.85
N TYR A 224 15.61 3.48 16.23
CA TYR A 224 15.08 2.91 14.99
C TYR A 224 14.28 1.65 15.32
N TRP A 225 13.03 1.57 14.85
CA TRP A 225 12.11 0.51 15.23
C TRP A 225 11.03 0.23 14.18
N GLY A 226 10.76 -1.05 13.96
CA GLY A 226 9.68 -1.56 13.12
C GLY A 226 10.00 -1.53 11.62
N LYS A 227 9.16 -2.19 10.84
CA LYS A 227 9.34 -2.37 9.38
C LYS A 227 8.30 -1.65 8.51
N GLY A 228 7.38 -0.92 9.12
CA GLY A 228 6.32 -0.21 8.42
C GLY A 228 5.39 0.51 9.38
N GLY A 229 4.44 1.28 8.83
CA GLY A 229 3.44 2.00 9.64
C GLY A 229 4.07 3.04 10.57
N SER A 230 5.09 3.78 10.08
CA SER A 230 5.87 4.71 10.92
C SER A 230 5.01 5.74 11.64
N THR A 231 3.90 6.20 11.02
CA THR A 231 2.91 7.07 11.66
C THR A 231 2.37 6.48 12.96
N SER A 232 2.04 5.18 12.98
CA SER A 232 1.56 4.49 14.19
C SER A 232 2.68 4.27 15.20
N LEU A 233 3.86 3.80 14.76
CA LEU A 233 5.01 3.57 15.65
C LEU A 233 5.46 4.84 16.36
N ARG A 234 5.53 5.97 15.63
CA ARG A 234 5.83 7.28 16.20
C ARG A 234 4.79 7.71 17.24
N ARG A 235 3.50 7.44 17.02
CA ARG A 235 2.44 7.70 18.01
C ARG A 235 2.59 6.83 19.25
N TYR A 236 2.98 5.57 19.09
CA TYR A 236 3.27 4.67 20.22
C TYR A 236 4.48 5.11 21.04
N MET A 237 5.26 6.09 20.57
CA MET A 237 6.36 6.70 21.31
C MET A 237 5.97 7.99 22.05
N ARG A 238 4.71 8.42 22.05
CA ARG A 238 4.28 9.64 22.78
C ARG A 238 4.47 9.54 24.29
N PRO A 239 4.90 10.63 24.98
CA PRO A 239 5.23 11.97 24.45
C PRO A 239 6.68 12.12 23.93
N ALA A 240 7.41 11.02 23.75
CA ALA A 240 8.78 10.98 23.24
C ALA A 240 8.85 10.71 21.72
N GLU A 241 7.85 11.12 20.94
CA GLU A 241 7.83 10.88 19.48
C GLU A 241 9.02 11.49 18.73
N ALA A 242 9.66 12.53 19.28
CA ALA A 242 10.89 13.11 18.73
C ALA A 242 12.09 12.16 18.84
N LYS A 243 12.03 11.14 19.70
CA LYS A 243 13.04 10.09 19.83
C LYS A 243 12.86 8.97 18.81
N PHE A 244 11.73 8.90 18.09
CA PHE A 244 11.56 7.96 16.98
C PHE A 244 12.30 8.51 15.75
N LEU A 245 13.39 7.86 15.36
CA LEU A 245 14.27 8.32 14.28
C LEU A 245 13.84 7.77 12.92
N GLY A 246 13.30 6.55 12.87
CA GLY A 246 12.84 5.92 11.65
C GLY A 246 12.59 4.42 11.81
N LEU A 247 12.28 3.77 10.69
CA LEU A 247 12.11 2.32 10.63
C LEU A 247 13.48 1.61 10.67
N PHE A 248 13.53 0.42 11.26
CA PHE A 248 14.69 -0.47 11.16
C PHE A 248 14.38 -1.60 10.18
N LEU A 249 14.65 -1.32 8.90
CA LEU A 249 14.33 -2.23 7.78
C LEU A 249 15.45 -3.22 7.47
N VAL A 250 16.62 -3.08 8.09
CA VAL A 250 17.88 -3.66 7.60
C VAL A 250 18.32 -4.82 8.48
N ASP A 251 17.41 -5.75 8.70
CA ASP A 251 17.50 -6.72 9.78
C ASP A 251 17.51 -8.19 9.27
N ASN A 252 17.49 -8.39 7.95
CA ASN A 252 17.70 -9.68 7.28
C ASN A 252 18.46 -9.49 5.96
N ARG A 253 18.97 -10.59 5.39
CA ARG A 253 19.87 -10.56 4.24
C ARG A 253 19.26 -9.87 3.02
N TRP A 254 17.96 -10.04 2.77
CA TRP A 254 17.34 -9.48 1.58
C TRP A 254 17.36 -7.96 1.61
N ASP A 255 17.05 -7.38 2.77
CA ASP A 255 16.97 -5.93 2.94
C ASP A 255 18.34 -5.24 2.87
N VAL A 256 19.41 -5.92 3.30
CA VAL A 256 20.77 -5.38 3.29
C VAL A 256 21.53 -5.67 2.00
N MET A 257 21.38 -6.85 1.40
CA MET A 257 22.02 -7.17 0.12
C MET A 257 21.34 -6.43 -1.04
N GLY A 258 20.12 -5.93 -0.82
CA GLY A 258 19.41 -5.01 -1.71
C GLY A 258 20.06 -3.62 -1.80
N LYS A 259 19.54 -2.80 -2.72
CA LYS A 259 19.98 -1.41 -2.90
C LYS A 259 19.01 -0.40 -2.27
N LEU A 260 18.07 -0.87 -1.44
CA LEU A 260 17.06 -0.01 -0.81
C LEU A 260 17.72 0.99 0.15
N GLY A 261 18.54 0.52 1.09
CA GLY A 261 19.16 1.40 2.09
C GLY A 261 20.28 2.30 1.57
N THR A 262 20.70 2.14 0.31
CA THR A 262 21.85 2.84 -0.28
C THR A 262 21.47 3.73 -1.47
N TYR A 263 20.17 3.80 -1.80
CA TYR A 263 19.68 4.67 -2.86
C TYR A 263 19.89 6.16 -2.52
N PRO A 264 20.37 7.00 -3.46
CA PRO A 264 20.64 8.41 -3.18
C PRO A 264 19.36 9.15 -2.74
N GLY A 265 19.35 9.60 -1.50
CA GLY A 265 18.14 10.16 -0.88
C GLY A 265 17.71 11.53 -1.43
N ASP A 266 18.65 12.32 -1.96
CA ASP A 266 18.36 13.59 -2.63
C ASP A 266 17.74 13.37 -4.02
N VAL A 267 18.23 12.39 -4.78
CA VAL A 267 17.60 11.92 -6.03
C VAL A 267 16.19 11.41 -5.74
N TRP A 268 16.02 10.62 -4.67
CA TRP A 268 14.72 10.12 -4.25
C TRP A 268 13.75 11.27 -3.93
N GLN A 269 14.19 12.22 -3.09
CA GLN A 269 13.38 13.37 -2.70
C GLN A 269 12.95 14.19 -3.92
N LEU A 270 13.87 14.50 -4.83
CA LEU A 270 13.57 15.27 -6.03
C LEU A 270 12.56 14.54 -6.93
N ALA A 271 12.66 13.22 -7.06
CA ALA A 271 11.69 12.43 -7.83
C ALA A 271 10.30 12.45 -7.19
N GLU A 272 10.20 12.45 -5.86
CA GLU A 272 8.92 12.61 -5.15
C GLU A 272 8.36 14.03 -5.32
N ASP A 273 9.19 15.07 -5.18
CA ASP A 273 8.78 16.46 -5.34
C ASP A 273 8.18 16.71 -6.74
N GLN A 274 8.84 16.21 -7.78
CA GLN A 274 8.36 16.26 -9.17
C GLN A 274 7.03 15.51 -9.37
N SER A 275 6.79 14.42 -8.63
CA SER A 275 5.49 13.72 -8.66
C SER A 275 4.37 14.48 -7.93
N MET A 276 4.71 15.29 -6.92
CA MET A 276 3.75 16.02 -6.09
C MET A 276 3.39 17.40 -6.67
N GLU A 277 4.28 18.02 -7.45
CA GLU A 277 4.10 19.36 -8.00
C GLU A 277 2.75 19.58 -8.71
N PRO A 278 2.23 18.66 -9.56
CA PRO A 278 0.98 18.87 -10.29
C PRO A 278 -0.28 18.92 -9.39
N LEU A 279 -0.20 18.39 -8.16
CA LEU A 279 -1.39 18.02 -7.38
C LEU A 279 -2.23 19.23 -6.96
N VAL A 280 -1.59 20.35 -6.57
CA VAL A 280 -2.29 21.58 -6.14
C VAL A 280 -3.15 22.19 -7.25
N HIS A 281 -2.78 21.92 -8.51
CA HIS A 281 -3.46 22.41 -9.70
C HIS A 281 -4.48 21.42 -10.27
N THR A 282 -4.67 20.25 -9.66
CA THR A 282 -5.50 19.19 -10.24
C THR A 282 -6.99 19.48 -10.09
N ASP A 283 -7.77 19.28 -11.16
CA ASP A 283 -9.25 19.29 -11.11
C ASP A 283 -9.91 17.95 -11.47
N ARG A 284 -9.13 16.98 -11.98
CA ARG A 284 -9.58 15.61 -12.26
C ARG A 284 -8.41 14.64 -12.22
N LEU A 285 -8.66 13.43 -11.70
CA LEU A 285 -7.74 12.30 -11.82
C LEU A 285 -8.38 11.19 -12.63
N GLU A 286 -7.56 10.45 -13.37
CA GLU A 286 -7.93 9.22 -14.07
C GLU A 286 -6.83 8.18 -13.90
N ILE A 287 -7.23 6.97 -13.54
CA ILE A 287 -6.32 5.89 -13.18
C ILE A 287 -6.75 4.61 -13.89
N THR A 288 -5.80 3.95 -14.55
CA THR A 288 -6.04 2.66 -15.22
C THR A 288 -4.92 1.67 -14.91
N ASP A 289 -5.25 0.38 -14.87
CA ASP A 289 -4.27 -0.72 -14.74
C ASP A 289 -4.72 -1.91 -15.62
N PRO A 290 -3.77 -2.65 -16.24
CA PRO A 290 -4.12 -3.79 -17.11
C PRO A 290 -4.87 -4.93 -16.41
N GLU A 291 -4.86 -5.01 -15.07
CA GLU A 291 -5.66 -5.98 -14.32
C GLU A 291 -7.15 -5.61 -14.20
N GLY A 292 -7.57 -4.46 -14.76
CA GLY A 292 -8.97 -4.03 -14.86
C GLY A 292 -9.34 -2.79 -14.06
N THR A 293 -8.40 -2.22 -13.27
CA THR A 293 -8.65 -0.95 -12.56
C THR A 293 -8.93 0.15 -13.58
N ASN A 294 -10.00 0.90 -13.37
CA ASN A 294 -10.39 2.07 -14.15
C ASN A 294 -11.22 3.01 -13.28
N LEU A 295 -10.63 4.11 -12.84
CA LEU A 295 -11.19 5.00 -11.83
C LEU A 295 -11.00 6.46 -12.22
N ASN A 296 -11.98 7.29 -11.88
CA ASN A 296 -11.88 8.74 -11.99
C ASN A 296 -12.49 9.46 -10.79
N ALA A 297 -12.04 10.68 -10.54
CA ALA A 297 -12.65 11.60 -9.58
C ALA A 297 -12.41 13.05 -10.02
N ASP A 298 -13.43 13.90 -9.86
CA ASP A 298 -13.31 15.34 -10.05
C ASP A 298 -12.97 16.01 -8.70
N LEU A 299 -12.13 17.05 -8.74
CA LEU A 299 -11.58 17.71 -7.56
C LEU A 299 -11.89 19.21 -7.56
N SER A 300 -12.42 19.69 -6.43
CA SER A 300 -12.52 21.12 -6.17
C SER A 300 -11.14 21.74 -5.93
N PRO A 301 -11.00 23.08 -6.06
CA PRO A 301 -9.75 23.76 -5.69
C PRO A 301 -9.31 23.48 -4.26
N GLU A 302 -10.26 23.39 -3.32
CA GLU A 302 -9.98 23.11 -1.91
C GLU A 302 -9.46 21.67 -1.70
N MET A 303 -10.06 20.68 -2.38
CA MET A 303 -9.58 19.29 -2.34
C MET A 303 -8.13 19.19 -2.82
N ALA A 304 -7.83 19.80 -3.97
CA ALA A 304 -6.50 19.80 -4.57
C ALA A 304 -5.46 20.47 -3.65
N ASN A 305 -5.82 21.61 -3.05
CA ASN A 305 -4.98 22.31 -2.10
C ASN A 305 -4.68 21.47 -0.85
N ASN A 306 -5.71 20.87 -0.23
CA ASN A 306 -5.51 20.03 0.94
C ASN A 306 -4.70 18.77 0.62
N TRP A 307 -4.94 18.17 -0.55
CA TRP A 307 -4.20 17.01 -1.02
C TRP A 307 -2.71 17.31 -1.19
N ALA A 308 -2.34 18.36 -1.91
CA ALA A 308 -0.95 18.74 -2.14
C ALA A 308 -0.17 19.02 -0.84
N ARG A 309 -0.86 19.43 0.22
CA ARG A 309 -0.26 19.69 1.53
C ARG A 309 -0.16 18.42 2.39
N GLY A 310 -1.04 17.45 2.16
CA GLY A 310 -1.12 16.22 2.94
C GLY A 310 -0.44 15.00 2.30
N VAL A 311 -0.13 15.05 1.01
CA VAL A 311 0.34 13.91 0.19
C VAL A 311 1.64 13.28 0.70
N TYR A 312 2.53 14.05 1.32
CA TYR A 312 3.89 13.60 1.55
C TYR A 312 3.99 12.58 2.70
N GLN A 313 4.56 11.42 2.37
CA GLN A 313 5.23 10.51 3.29
C GLN A 313 6.33 9.82 2.47
N ARG A 314 7.60 10.05 2.81
CA ARG A 314 8.73 9.53 2.03
C ARG A 314 8.63 8.03 1.78
N GLY A 315 8.64 7.64 0.51
CA GLY A 315 8.48 6.27 0.04
C GLY A 315 7.06 5.77 -0.11
N HIS A 316 6.07 6.62 0.16
CA HIS A 316 4.69 6.21 0.37
C HIS A 316 3.71 7.39 0.16
N LEU A 317 3.72 8.00 -1.02
CA LEU A 317 2.92 9.20 -1.28
C LEU A 317 1.42 8.88 -1.20
N TYR A 318 0.65 9.69 -0.47
CA TYR A 318 -0.80 9.56 -0.36
C TYR A 318 -1.48 10.18 -1.59
N MET A 319 -1.57 9.41 -2.66
CA MET A 319 -2.05 9.81 -3.99
C MET A 319 -3.59 9.90 -4.08
N PHE A 320 -4.28 10.17 -2.98
CA PHE A 320 -5.71 10.48 -2.98
C PHE A 320 -6.05 11.50 -1.89
N PRO A 321 -6.88 12.52 -2.17
CA PRO A 321 -7.23 13.54 -1.18
C PRO A 321 -7.77 12.95 0.13
N ASN A 322 -8.59 11.91 0.05
CA ASN A 322 -9.20 11.29 1.23
C ASN A 322 -8.16 10.68 2.18
N GLN A 323 -7.05 10.18 1.65
CA GLN A 323 -5.95 9.65 2.46
C GLN A 323 -5.11 10.77 3.07
N ALA A 324 -4.86 11.83 2.29
CA ALA A 324 -4.01 12.96 2.65
C ALA A 324 -4.63 13.89 3.71
N THR A 325 -5.93 13.79 3.97
CA THR A 325 -6.66 14.64 4.94
C THR A 325 -7.03 13.92 6.25
N GLY A 326 -7.65 14.65 7.19
CA GLY A 326 -7.98 14.12 8.52
C GLY A 326 -6.73 13.91 9.39
N ARG A 327 -5.69 14.71 9.14
CA ARG A 327 -4.35 14.54 9.71
C ARG A 327 -3.56 15.84 9.71
N PHE A 328 -2.41 15.81 10.37
CA PHE A 328 -1.35 16.80 10.20
C PHE A 328 -0.38 16.16 9.19
N GLY A 329 -0.15 16.83 8.04
CA GLY A 329 0.73 16.31 6.99
C GLY A 329 2.18 16.22 7.44
N TYR A 330 3.01 15.40 6.79
CA TYR A 330 4.45 15.44 7.05
C TYR A 330 5.09 16.66 6.38
N SER A 331 6.10 17.24 7.02
CA SER A 331 6.94 18.28 6.41
C SER A 331 7.91 17.64 5.42
N VAL A 332 8.03 18.22 4.23
CA VAL A 332 9.07 17.84 3.25
C VAL A 332 10.45 18.33 3.71
N VAL A 333 10.50 19.48 4.40
CA VAL A 333 11.73 20.14 4.84
C VAL A 333 12.27 19.52 6.14
N ASP A 334 11.41 19.42 7.14
CA ASP A 334 11.78 18.96 8.49
C ASP A 334 11.43 17.49 8.73
N TYR A 335 11.39 16.69 7.66
CA TYR A 335 10.95 15.30 7.71
C TYR A 335 11.75 14.49 8.76
N PRO A 336 11.11 13.65 9.61
CA PRO A 336 9.71 13.24 9.60
C PRO A 336 8.79 14.06 10.51
N ALA A 337 9.08 15.34 10.77
CA ALA A 337 8.17 16.20 11.53
C ALA A 337 6.81 16.35 10.84
N PHE A 338 5.78 16.63 11.64
CA PHE A 338 4.48 17.03 11.10
C PHE A 338 4.48 18.54 10.85
N GLN A 339 3.69 18.96 9.87
CA GLN A 339 3.31 20.35 9.67
C GLN A 339 2.47 20.85 10.85
N GLY A 340 2.42 22.17 11.05
CA GLY A 340 1.67 22.79 12.15
C GLY A 340 0.16 22.86 11.95
N GLU A 341 -0.34 22.60 10.74
CA GLU A 341 -1.76 22.71 10.42
C GLU A 341 -2.43 21.33 10.28
N TRP A 342 -3.63 21.21 10.82
CA TRP A 342 -4.49 20.06 10.62
C TRP A 342 -5.29 20.23 9.32
N LEU A 343 -5.18 19.24 8.42
CA LEU A 343 -5.86 19.22 7.13
C LEU A 343 -7.27 18.65 7.28
N PRO A 344 -8.33 19.43 6.98
CA PRO A 344 -9.71 18.98 7.14
C PRO A 344 -10.07 17.77 6.31
N ARG A 345 -10.82 16.84 6.92
CA ARG A 345 -11.30 15.61 6.29
C ARG A 345 -12.18 15.89 5.06
N GLU A 346 -12.99 16.94 5.14
CA GLU A 346 -13.89 17.40 4.09
C GLU A 346 -13.36 18.67 3.43
N PRO A 347 -13.71 18.95 2.17
CA PRO A 347 -14.54 18.12 1.29
C PRO A 347 -13.80 16.88 0.78
N MET A 348 -14.50 15.75 0.69
CA MET A 348 -13.96 14.47 0.20
C MET A 348 -14.03 14.30 -1.33
N ALA A 349 -13.00 13.69 -1.91
CA ALA A 349 -13.02 13.26 -3.30
C ALA A 349 -13.91 12.00 -3.46
N LEU A 350 -14.82 12.05 -4.43
CA LEU A 350 -15.80 10.99 -4.69
C LEU A 350 -15.41 10.19 -5.94
N ALA A 351 -14.69 9.09 -5.73
CA ALA A 351 -14.24 8.23 -6.81
C ALA A 351 -15.38 7.41 -7.44
N ASN A 352 -15.33 7.26 -8.76
CA ASN A 352 -16.23 6.41 -9.54
C ASN A 352 -15.41 5.48 -10.45
N GLY A 353 -15.82 4.21 -10.54
CA GLY A 353 -15.18 3.23 -11.42
C GLY A 353 -14.96 1.88 -10.76
N VAL A 354 -13.88 1.20 -11.11
CA VAL A 354 -13.54 -0.14 -10.65
C VAL A 354 -12.10 -0.17 -10.15
N ILE A 355 -11.87 -0.80 -8.99
CA ILE A 355 -10.56 -1.26 -8.55
C ILE A 355 -10.49 -2.76 -8.83
N ALA A 356 -9.43 -3.22 -9.48
CA ALA A 356 -9.22 -4.63 -9.77
C ALA A 356 -7.75 -5.04 -9.57
N GLY A 357 -7.54 -6.30 -9.22
CA GLY A 357 -6.21 -6.85 -8.93
C GLY A 357 -6.25 -8.22 -8.27
N THR A 358 -5.06 -8.76 -8.00
CA THR A 358 -4.83 -10.16 -7.58
C THR A 358 -4.00 -10.30 -6.30
N THR A 359 -3.75 -9.19 -5.60
CA THR A 359 -2.77 -9.11 -4.51
C THR A 359 -3.14 -8.04 -3.47
N ASN A 360 -2.73 -8.21 -2.22
CA ASN A 360 -2.94 -7.27 -1.12
C ASN A 360 -1.76 -7.29 -0.12
N HIS A 361 -1.93 -6.75 1.09
CA HIS A 361 -0.84 -6.70 2.08
C HIS A 361 -0.40 -8.07 2.59
N THR A 362 -1.30 -9.05 2.57
CA THR A 362 -1.08 -10.41 3.07
C THR A 362 -0.61 -11.35 1.97
N GLY A 363 -1.06 -11.17 0.73
CA GLY A 363 -0.69 -12.04 -0.38
C GLY A 363 -1.69 -11.99 -1.52
N TYR A 364 -1.92 -13.14 -2.15
CA TYR A 364 -2.59 -13.25 -3.43
C TYR A 364 -3.96 -13.91 -3.32
N TYR A 365 -4.83 -13.61 -4.28
CA TYR A 365 -6.18 -14.14 -4.40
C TYR A 365 -6.63 -14.05 -5.87
N PRO A 366 -7.58 -14.88 -6.31
CA PRO A 366 -8.11 -14.77 -7.67
C PRO A 366 -8.61 -13.35 -7.95
N ASN A 367 -8.44 -12.86 -9.18
CA ASN A 367 -8.78 -11.48 -9.54
C ASN A 367 -10.16 -11.08 -9.02
N TRP A 368 -10.23 -9.86 -8.50
CA TRP A 368 -11.47 -9.24 -8.06
C TRP A 368 -11.70 -7.90 -8.73
N GLU A 369 -12.96 -7.48 -8.74
CA GLU A 369 -13.39 -6.15 -9.15
C GLU A 369 -14.25 -5.54 -8.06
N VAL A 370 -13.87 -4.37 -7.56
CA VAL A 370 -14.62 -3.59 -6.58
C VAL A 370 -15.16 -2.35 -7.29
N THR A 371 -16.48 -2.28 -7.46
CA THR A 371 -17.13 -1.13 -8.09
C THR A 371 -17.35 -0.02 -7.07
N LEU A 372 -16.89 1.17 -7.41
CA LEU A 372 -17.07 2.40 -6.66
C LEU A 372 -18.08 3.32 -7.34
N LYS A 373 -19.00 3.87 -6.54
CA LYS A 373 -19.94 4.91 -6.98
C LYS A 373 -20.08 5.98 -5.91
N ASP A 374 -19.86 7.22 -6.31
CA ASP A 374 -19.88 8.39 -5.43
C ASP A 374 -18.93 8.21 -4.22
N GLY A 375 -17.78 7.59 -4.43
CA GLY A 375 -16.76 7.29 -3.41
C GLY A 375 -16.98 6.00 -2.61
N TYR A 376 -18.17 5.40 -2.67
CA TYR A 376 -18.52 4.21 -1.88
C TYR A 376 -18.30 2.90 -2.64
N VAL A 377 -17.96 1.85 -1.90
CA VAL A 377 -18.03 0.47 -2.38
C VAL A 377 -19.49 0.08 -2.62
N ARG A 378 -19.81 -0.35 -3.84
CA ARG A 378 -21.18 -0.73 -4.25
C ARG A 378 -21.34 -2.20 -4.60
N ASP A 379 -20.33 -2.78 -5.23
CA ASP A 379 -20.36 -4.18 -5.67
C ASP A 379 -18.96 -4.76 -5.63
N VAL A 380 -18.88 -6.08 -5.47
CA VAL A 380 -17.64 -6.85 -5.44
C VAL A 380 -17.84 -8.10 -6.29
N LYS A 381 -16.96 -8.35 -7.25
CA LYS A 381 -16.95 -9.56 -8.08
C LYS A 381 -15.61 -10.26 -7.95
N GLY A 382 -15.60 -11.59 -8.04
CA GLY A 382 -14.37 -12.38 -7.91
C GLY A 382 -13.75 -12.30 -6.52
N GLY A 383 -12.42 -12.42 -6.44
CA GLY A 383 -11.67 -12.31 -5.17
C GLY A 383 -11.64 -13.57 -4.31
N GLY A 384 -12.31 -14.64 -4.73
CA GLY A 384 -12.47 -15.85 -3.92
C GLY A 384 -12.95 -15.54 -2.50
N THR A 385 -12.31 -16.14 -1.50
CA THR A 385 -12.63 -15.91 -0.08
C THR A 385 -12.49 -14.44 0.35
N PHE A 386 -11.57 -13.68 -0.26
CA PHE A 386 -11.37 -12.27 0.10
C PHE A 386 -12.54 -11.40 -0.35
N GLY A 387 -13.00 -11.59 -1.59
CA GLY A 387 -14.17 -10.89 -2.13
C GLY A 387 -15.46 -11.26 -1.38
N GLU A 388 -15.64 -12.53 -1.04
CA GLU A 388 -16.78 -12.97 -0.22
C GLU A 388 -16.76 -12.34 1.18
N ALA A 389 -15.58 -12.19 1.79
CA ALA A 389 -15.46 -11.53 3.09
C ALA A 389 -15.87 -10.04 3.01
N LEU A 390 -15.42 -9.32 1.97
CA LEU A 390 -15.83 -7.93 1.78
C LEU A 390 -17.35 -7.81 1.61
N LYS A 391 -17.96 -8.63 0.74
CA LYS A 391 -19.42 -8.62 0.50
C LYS A 391 -20.24 -8.79 1.77
N GLU A 392 -19.80 -9.68 2.66
CA GLU A 392 -20.47 -9.84 3.94
C GLU A 392 -20.26 -8.60 4.80
N TYR A 393 -19.01 -8.18 5.05
CA TYR A 393 -18.73 -7.05 5.94
C TYR A 393 -19.31 -5.70 5.46
N LEU A 394 -19.61 -5.54 4.17
CA LEU A 394 -20.42 -4.42 3.66
C LEU A 394 -21.81 -4.32 4.33
N GLN A 395 -22.33 -5.41 4.86
CA GLN A 395 -23.62 -5.49 5.56
C GLN A 395 -23.48 -5.39 7.09
N TYR A 396 -22.27 -5.16 7.61
CA TYR A 396 -22.03 -5.12 9.04
C TYR A 396 -22.84 -4.00 9.71
N PRO A 397 -23.48 -4.23 10.89
CA PRO A 397 -24.29 -3.22 11.55
C PRO A 397 -23.55 -1.91 11.78
N ASN A 398 -24.25 -0.78 11.67
CA ASN A 398 -23.72 0.58 11.82
C ASN A 398 -22.73 1.04 10.73
N SER A 399 -22.25 0.15 9.85
CA SER A 399 -21.17 0.48 8.90
C SER A 399 -21.62 1.31 7.70
N ASN A 400 -22.92 1.49 7.49
CA ASN A 400 -23.46 2.26 6.35
C ASN A 400 -24.24 3.53 6.77
N ASP A 401 -24.80 3.56 7.99
CA ASP A 401 -25.70 4.64 8.43
C ASP A 401 -25.03 5.64 9.39
N LYS A 402 -23.94 5.26 10.08
CA LYS A 402 -23.29 6.17 11.03
C LYS A 402 -22.36 7.14 10.34
N VAL A 403 -22.45 8.41 10.70
CA VAL A 403 -21.54 9.44 10.22
C VAL A 403 -20.23 9.35 10.99
N MET A 404 -19.14 9.04 10.28
CA MET A 404 -17.81 8.94 10.86
C MET A 404 -17.36 10.31 11.40
N PRO A 405 -16.54 10.37 12.47
CA PRO A 405 -16.06 11.64 13.01
C PRO A 405 -15.46 12.56 11.94
N PHE A 406 -15.86 13.83 11.98
CA PHE A 406 -15.44 14.90 11.06
C PHE A 406 -15.81 14.71 9.58
N HIS A 407 -16.71 13.77 9.26
CA HIS A 407 -17.33 13.68 7.94
C HIS A 407 -18.62 14.51 7.91
N ASP A 408 -19.03 14.96 6.72
CA ASP A 408 -20.31 15.64 6.52
C ASP A 408 -21.48 14.66 6.77
N GLN A 409 -22.63 15.16 7.25
CA GLN A 409 -23.84 14.35 7.46
C GLN A 409 -24.35 13.69 6.16
N LYS A 410 -24.01 14.26 5.01
CA LYS A 410 -24.32 13.71 3.68
C LYS A 410 -23.41 12.54 3.29
N HIS A 411 -22.35 12.30 4.06
CA HIS A 411 -21.35 11.26 3.83
C HIS A 411 -21.33 10.23 4.98
N PRO A 412 -22.45 9.53 5.27
CA PRO A 412 -22.48 8.49 6.29
C PRO A 412 -21.70 7.24 5.86
N GLY A 413 -21.40 6.36 6.81
CA GLY A 413 -20.84 5.05 6.54
C GLY A 413 -19.32 4.99 6.51
N TYR A 414 -18.81 3.76 6.52
CA TYR A 414 -17.41 3.40 6.62
C TYR A 414 -16.81 2.97 5.27
N TRP A 415 -17.61 2.43 4.35
CA TRP A 415 -17.10 1.77 3.14
C TRP A 415 -16.79 2.71 1.97
N TRP A 416 -15.73 3.51 2.15
CA TRP A 416 -15.20 4.44 1.16
C TRP A 416 -13.94 3.91 0.50
N LEU A 417 -13.60 4.43 -0.69
CA LEU A 417 -12.19 4.47 -1.08
C LEU A 417 -11.46 5.48 -0.18
N TYR A 418 -10.55 4.96 0.65
CA TYR A 418 -9.76 5.78 1.56
C TYR A 418 -8.36 6.01 1.03
N GLU A 419 -7.66 4.92 0.71
CA GLU A 419 -6.25 4.93 0.36
C GLU A 419 -6.05 4.69 -1.14
N ILE A 420 -5.24 5.54 -1.75
CA ILE A 420 -4.49 5.27 -2.98
C ILE A 420 -3.09 5.74 -2.66
N ALA A 421 -2.18 4.85 -2.29
CA ALA A 421 -0.82 5.23 -1.95
C ALA A 421 0.18 4.62 -2.92
N MET A 422 1.21 5.41 -3.24
CA MET A 422 2.19 5.09 -4.26
C MET A 422 3.55 4.86 -3.60
N GLY A 423 4.14 3.69 -3.84
CA GLY A 423 5.55 3.45 -3.58
C GLY A 423 6.41 4.28 -4.54
N THR A 424 7.54 4.78 -4.05
CA THR A 424 8.42 5.67 -4.83
C THR A 424 9.87 5.21 -4.91
N HIS A 425 10.19 4.03 -4.36
CA HIS A 425 11.56 3.55 -4.25
C HIS A 425 11.92 2.61 -5.42
N PRO A 426 12.79 2.99 -6.36
CA PRO A 426 13.11 2.13 -7.53
C PRO A 426 13.87 0.85 -7.13
N LYS A 427 14.54 0.86 -5.98
CA LYS A 427 15.29 -0.30 -5.47
C LYS A 427 14.50 -1.22 -4.53
N ALA A 428 13.24 -0.90 -4.24
CA ALA A 428 12.40 -1.80 -3.46
C ALA A 428 11.92 -2.96 -4.34
N PHE A 429 11.78 -4.13 -3.73
CA PHE A 429 11.48 -5.38 -4.42
C PHE A 429 10.59 -6.27 -3.55
N ARG A 430 10.04 -7.31 -4.17
CA ARG A 430 9.30 -8.35 -3.46
C ARG A 430 10.26 -9.22 -2.65
N ASN A 431 10.30 -9.00 -1.34
CA ASN A 431 11.16 -9.77 -0.43
C ASN A 431 10.61 -11.20 -0.27
N PRO A 432 11.35 -12.26 -0.69
CA PRO A 432 10.89 -13.64 -0.61
C PRO A 432 10.52 -14.09 0.80
N SER A 433 11.24 -13.65 1.84
CA SER A 433 10.94 -14.04 3.22
C SER A 433 9.60 -13.48 3.70
N GLY A 434 9.13 -12.37 3.13
CA GLY A 434 7.81 -11.83 3.41
C GLY A 434 6.70 -12.78 2.98
N LEU A 435 6.82 -13.37 1.78
CA LEU A 435 5.78 -14.21 1.19
C LEU A 435 5.57 -15.52 1.96
N GLU A 436 6.65 -16.13 2.44
CA GLU A 436 6.58 -17.33 3.30
C GLU A 436 5.83 -17.06 4.62
N ASN A 437 5.76 -15.80 5.03
CA ASN A 437 5.14 -15.36 6.28
C ASN A 437 3.79 -14.65 6.06
N GLY A 438 3.20 -14.75 4.87
CA GLY A 438 1.92 -14.10 4.57
C GLY A 438 2.01 -12.58 4.60
N ASN A 439 3.09 -12.02 4.05
CA ASN A 439 3.34 -10.59 4.00
C ASN A 439 3.90 -10.15 2.65
N ALA A 440 3.04 -9.55 1.84
CA ALA A 440 3.41 -8.89 0.58
C ALA A 440 3.61 -7.36 0.73
N THR A 441 3.41 -6.79 1.92
CA THR A 441 3.57 -5.36 2.19
C THR A 441 4.86 -4.73 1.65
N PRO A 442 6.06 -5.36 1.74
CA PRO A 442 7.31 -4.71 1.29
C PRO A 442 7.29 -4.26 -0.17
N GLU A 443 6.58 -4.99 -1.04
CA GLU A 443 6.57 -4.72 -2.48
C GLU A 443 5.87 -3.40 -2.83
N ARG A 444 4.96 -2.92 -1.97
CA ARG A 444 4.22 -1.66 -2.17
C ARG A 444 5.10 -0.43 -2.14
N ASN A 445 6.34 -0.55 -1.65
CA ASN A 445 7.29 0.56 -1.63
C ASN A 445 7.99 0.75 -2.99
N ARG A 446 7.87 -0.19 -3.93
CA ARG A 446 8.49 -0.08 -5.26
C ARG A 446 7.88 1.09 -6.02
N SER A 447 8.72 1.87 -6.70
CA SER A 447 8.30 3.02 -7.48
C SER A 447 7.20 2.70 -8.49
N GLY A 448 6.06 3.39 -8.40
CA GLY A 448 4.91 3.21 -9.29
C GLY A 448 4.04 1.98 -9.00
N VAL A 449 4.28 1.28 -7.89
CA VAL A 449 3.27 0.37 -7.31
C VAL A 449 2.27 1.23 -6.56
N PHE A 450 0.99 0.98 -6.81
CA PHE A 450 -0.08 1.53 -6.01
C PHE A 450 -0.64 0.45 -5.12
N HIS A 451 -1.01 0.82 -3.91
CA HIS A 451 -1.93 0.04 -3.11
C HIS A 451 -3.13 0.89 -2.72
N TRP A 452 -4.27 0.21 -2.69
CA TRP A 452 -5.60 0.75 -2.53
C TRP A 452 -6.15 0.26 -1.21
N GLY A 453 -6.94 1.05 -0.50
CA GLY A 453 -7.52 0.66 0.78
C GLY A 453 -8.96 1.14 0.94
N LEU A 454 -9.82 0.25 1.42
CA LEU A 454 -11.26 0.48 1.60
C LEU A 454 -11.60 0.64 3.08
N GLY A 455 -12.45 1.61 3.39
CA GLY A 455 -12.82 1.93 4.77
C GLY A 455 -12.62 3.40 5.09
N VAL A 456 -12.31 3.69 6.36
CA VAL A 456 -11.96 5.03 6.82
C VAL A 456 -10.86 4.94 7.87
N THR A 457 -9.93 5.88 7.79
CA THR A 457 -9.00 6.17 8.89
C THR A 457 -8.95 7.65 9.15
N LEU A 458 -8.97 8.00 10.43
CA LEU A 458 -8.73 9.35 10.89
C LEU A 458 -7.52 9.32 11.82
N HIS A 459 -6.42 9.91 11.38
CA HIS A 459 -5.19 9.82 12.15
C HIS A 459 -5.21 10.72 13.37
N HIS A 460 -5.73 11.95 13.23
CA HIS A 460 -5.61 13.01 14.22
C HIS A 460 -6.94 13.77 14.39
N ASP A 461 -7.22 14.20 15.63
CA ASP A 461 -8.27 15.19 15.91
C ASP A 461 -7.75 16.61 15.62
N PRO A 462 -8.63 17.58 15.27
CA PRO A 462 -8.24 18.98 15.19
C PRO A 462 -7.56 19.45 16.48
N GLY A 463 -6.44 20.15 16.33
CA GLY A 463 -5.67 20.69 17.45
C GLY A 463 -4.72 19.71 18.15
N SER A 464 -4.66 18.43 17.75
CA SER A 464 -3.72 17.47 18.34
C SER A 464 -3.21 16.46 17.32
N PRO A 465 -1.89 16.34 17.09
CA PRO A 465 -1.32 15.29 16.24
C PRO A 465 -1.33 13.90 16.92
N ALA A 466 -2.02 13.74 18.05
CA ALA A 466 -2.25 12.46 18.71
C ALA A 466 -3.19 11.58 17.88
N LYS A 467 -3.19 10.27 18.17
CA LYS A 467 -4.21 9.36 17.66
C LYS A 467 -5.59 9.95 17.96
N SER A 468 -6.48 9.99 16.96
CA SER A 468 -7.83 10.53 17.13
C SER A 468 -8.57 9.80 18.27
N GLN A 469 -8.93 10.57 19.31
CA GLN A 469 -9.75 10.08 20.40
C GLN A 469 -11.19 9.95 19.93
N LYS A 470 -11.69 10.91 19.14
CA LYS A 470 -13.06 10.85 18.62
C LYS A 470 -13.31 9.60 17.77
N LEU A 471 -12.36 9.19 16.92
CA LEU A 471 -12.47 7.93 16.18
C LEU A 471 -12.47 6.74 17.12
N THR A 472 -11.59 6.74 18.12
CA THR A 472 -11.48 5.62 19.07
C THR A 472 -12.76 5.45 19.90
N ASP A 473 -13.35 6.54 20.39
CA ASP A 473 -14.59 6.53 21.15
C ASP A 473 -15.77 6.10 20.27
N PHE A 474 -15.88 6.66 19.07
CA PHE A 474 -16.93 6.32 18.11
C PHE A 474 -16.89 4.84 17.72
N THR A 475 -15.71 4.33 17.40
CA THR A 475 -15.54 2.92 17.01
C THR A 475 -15.84 1.99 18.17
N ALA A 476 -15.45 2.33 19.40
CA ALA A 476 -15.81 1.57 20.60
C ALA A 476 -17.34 1.54 20.83
N GLN A 477 -18.02 2.67 20.64
CA GLN A 477 -19.46 2.78 20.82
C GLN A 477 -20.25 1.87 19.85
N TYR A 478 -19.84 1.82 18.58
CA TYR A 478 -20.57 1.10 17.53
C TYR A 478 -19.95 -0.23 17.12
N ASN A 479 -18.85 -0.62 17.77
CA ASN A 479 -17.96 -1.72 17.38
C ASN A 479 -17.63 -1.71 15.88
N LEU A 480 -17.17 -0.56 15.38
CA LEU A 480 -16.71 -0.36 14.00
C LEU A 480 -15.18 -0.42 13.92
N PRO A 481 -14.60 -0.67 12.73
CA PRO A 481 -13.15 -0.70 12.55
C PRO A 481 -12.51 0.68 12.80
N ARG A 482 -11.34 0.68 13.45
CA ARG A 482 -10.51 1.88 13.73
C ARG A 482 -9.65 2.35 12.56
N ASP A 483 -9.53 1.54 11.53
CA ASP A 483 -8.64 1.76 10.38
C ASP A 483 -9.30 1.13 9.14
N HIS A 484 -8.81 1.48 7.94
CA HIS A 484 -9.21 0.87 6.69
C HIS A 484 -8.62 -0.56 6.53
N GLY A 485 -9.04 -1.27 5.50
CA GLY A 485 -8.56 -2.61 5.16
C GLY A 485 -8.88 -2.96 3.70
N PHE A 486 -8.92 -4.26 3.41
CA PHE A 486 -9.29 -4.78 2.10
C PHE A 486 -8.45 -4.21 0.97
N HIS A 487 -7.13 -4.35 1.09
CA HIS A 487 -6.21 -3.71 0.18
C HIS A 487 -6.16 -4.41 -1.18
N THR A 488 -5.74 -3.67 -2.19
CA THR A 488 -5.32 -4.21 -3.50
C THR A 488 -3.97 -3.61 -3.84
N HIS A 489 -3.04 -4.35 -4.44
CA HIS A 489 -1.87 -3.74 -5.10
C HIS A 489 -2.04 -3.80 -6.62
N THR A 490 -1.61 -2.74 -7.31
CA THR A 490 -1.54 -2.67 -8.77
C THR A 490 -0.14 -2.23 -9.18
N TYR A 491 0.41 -2.87 -10.21
CA TYR A 491 1.85 -2.79 -10.51
C TYR A 491 2.19 -2.02 -11.78
N PHE A 492 1.22 -1.86 -12.67
CA PHE A 492 1.38 -1.30 -14.03
C PHE A 492 0.41 -0.14 -14.26
N THR A 493 0.12 0.58 -13.19
CA THR A 493 -0.88 1.64 -13.19
C THR A 493 -0.40 2.85 -13.99
N THR A 494 -1.25 3.33 -14.89
CA THR A 494 -1.14 4.68 -15.47
C THR A 494 -2.04 5.61 -14.65
N TYR A 495 -1.41 6.51 -13.90
CA TYR A 495 -2.07 7.52 -13.07
C TYR A 495 -1.86 8.88 -13.71
N ARG A 496 -2.95 9.55 -14.13
CA ARG A 496 -2.88 10.88 -14.73
C ARG A 496 -3.80 11.88 -14.04
N VAL A 497 -3.36 13.13 -14.01
CA VAL A 497 -4.11 14.27 -13.48
C VAL A 497 -4.32 15.32 -14.55
N ARG A 498 -5.47 15.99 -14.52
CA ARG A 498 -5.74 17.14 -15.36
C ARG A 498 -5.48 18.42 -14.58
N LEU A 499 -4.66 19.30 -15.15
CA LEU A 499 -4.35 20.60 -14.60
C LEU A 499 -5.48 21.59 -14.89
N ARG A 500 -6.04 22.16 -13.82
CA ARG A 500 -7.04 23.22 -13.86
C ARG A 500 -6.52 24.40 -14.69
N ASN A 501 -7.40 24.99 -15.49
CA ASN A 501 -7.14 26.15 -16.37
C ASN A 501 -6.18 25.91 -17.56
N ALA A 502 -5.30 24.90 -17.50
CA ALA A 502 -4.43 24.54 -18.63
C ALA A 502 -5.08 23.49 -19.56
N ASN A 503 -6.08 22.74 -19.06
CA ASN A 503 -6.68 21.59 -19.75
C ASN A 503 -5.63 20.59 -20.27
N GLN A 504 -4.52 20.47 -19.54
CA GLN A 504 -3.41 19.59 -19.84
C GLN A 504 -3.45 18.39 -18.92
N TRP A 505 -3.20 17.20 -19.47
CA TRP A 505 -3.00 15.99 -18.69
C TRP A 505 -1.53 15.77 -18.40
N VAL A 506 -1.23 15.40 -17.16
CA VAL A 506 0.11 15.02 -16.69
C VAL A 506 0.04 13.60 -16.16
N ASN A 507 0.88 12.72 -16.69
CA ASN A 507 1.06 11.37 -16.15
C ASN A 507 2.00 11.45 -14.94
N ILE A 508 1.53 10.98 -13.79
CA ILE A 508 2.36 10.76 -12.59
C ILE A 508 3.08 9.42 -12.71
N THR A 509 2.33 8.40 -13.15
CA THR A 509 2.89 7.13 -13.59
C THR A 509 2.37 6.79 -14.97
N ASP A 510 3.22 6.15 -15.77
CA ASP A 510 2.82 5.53 -17.03
C ASP A 510 3.21 4.06 -17.00
N LYS A 511 2.21 3.18 -17.08
CA LYS A 511 2.39 1.72 -17.11
C LYS A 511 3.26 1.20 -15.96
N GLY A 512 3.07 1.77 -14.76
CA GLY A 512 3.80 1.41 -13.54
C GLY A 512 5.17 2.06 -13.35
N ARG A 513 5.62 2.91 -14.29
CA ARG A 513 6.85 3.71 -14.15
C ARG A 513 6.50 5.12 -13.69
N MET A 514 7.18 5.62 -12.66
CA MET A 514 7.07 7.03 -12.26
C MET A 514 7.73 7.91 -13.32
N THR A 515 6.97 8.84 -13.90
CA THR A 515 7.47 9.74 -14.96
C THR A 515 8.52 10.72 -14.43
N SER A 516 8.50 11.00 -13.12
CA SER A 516 9.53 11.82 -12.47
C SER A 516 10.91 11.17 -12.47
N LEU A 517 11.02 9.84 -12.55
CA LEU A 517 12.32 9.16 -12.72
C LEU A 517 12.93 9.38 -14.11
N ASP A 518 12.13 9.85 -15.07
CA ASP A 518 12.60 10.24 -16.42
C ASP A 518 12.79 11.76 -16.56
N ASN A 519 12.46 12.54 -15.52
CA ASN A 519 12.61 13.99 -15.54
C ASN A 519 14.10 14.38 -15.73
N PRO A 520 14.42 15.33 -16.63
CA PRO A 520 15.79 15.74 -16.89
C PRO A 520 16.58 16.21 -15.65
N GLU A 521 15.94 16.89 -14.70
CA GLU A 521 16.58 17.35 -13.47
C GLU A 521 16.91 16.19 -12.53
N VAL A 522 15.99 15.24 -12.39
CA VAL A 522 16.21 14.00 -11.63
C VAL A 522 17.34 13.18 -12.24
N ARG A 523 17.34 13.04 -13.57
CA ARG A 523 18.42 12.37 -14.32
C ARG A 523 19.76 13.07 -14.16
N ALA A 524 19.78 14.40 -14.22
CA ALA A 524 20.98 15.20 -14.02
C ALA A 524 21.54 15.02 -12.60
N LEU A 525 20.70 15.03 -11.56
CA LEU A 525 21.12 14.78 -10.18
C LEU A 525 21.64 13.34 -10.01
N ALA A 526 20.94 12.35 -10.58
CA ALA A 526 21.34 10.95 -10.53
C ALA A 526 22.72 10.68 -11.15
N SER A 527 23.13 11.48 -12.14
CA SER A 527 24.45 11.33 -12.79
C SER A 527 25.64 11.51 -11.84
N ARG A 528 25.43 12.16 -10.69
CA ARG A 528 26.44 12.29 -9.63
C ARG A 528 26.72 10.97 -8.89
N TYR A 529 25.80 10.02 -8.98
CA TYR A 529 25.84 8.75 -8.25
C TYR A 529 26.15 7.54 -9.15
N GLY A 530 26.28 7.76 -10.47
CA GLY A 530 26.53 6.72 -11.45
C GLY A 530 25.76 6.97 -12.75
N ASN A 531 25.63 5.94 -13.58
CA ASN A 531 24.81 6.00 -14.78
C ASN A 531 23.33 6.24 -14.39
N PRO A 532 22.69 7.35 -14.81
CA PRO A 532 21.29 7.63 -14.48
C PRO A 532 20.34 6.49 -14.87
N ASP A 533 20.61 5.79 -15.98
CA ASP A 533 19.77 4.68 -16.45
C ASP A 533 19.85 3.45 -15.54
N GLU A 534 20.91 3.32 -14.73
CA GLU A 534 21.02 2.25 -13.73
C GLU A 534 20.51 2.71 -12.36
N VAL A 535 20.84 3.94 -11.99
CA VAL A 535 20.43 4.54 -10.71
C VAL A 535 18.91 4.64 -10.63
N LEU A 536 18.24 5.11 -11.67
CA LEU A 536 16.80 5.41 -11.67
C LEU A 536 15.92 4.24 -12.11
N GLN A 537 16.52 3.12 -12.47
CA GLN A 537 15.77 1.95 -12.92
C GLN A 537 15.20 1.15 -11.74
N GLU A 538 13.98 0.63 -11.92
CA GLU A 538 13.39 -0.35 -11.03
C GLU A 538 14.18 -1.66 -11.07
N ASP A 539 14.68 -2.09 -9.91
CA ASP A 539 15.42 -3.36 -9.79
C ASP A 539 14.47 -4.57 -9.87
N TRP A 540 13.20 -4.36 -9.53
CA TRP A 540 12.17 -5.39 -9.53
C TRP A 540 10.91 -4.95 -10.26
N ARG A 541 10.41 -5.85 -11.13
CA ARG A 541 9.12 -5.76 -11.81
C ARG A 541 8.47 -7.13 -11.77
N PRO A 542 7.21 -7.26 -11.30
CA PRO A 542 6.54 -8.56 -11.30
C PRO A 542 6.36 -9.06 -12.72
N GLY A 543 6.44 -10.38 -12.91
CA GLY A 543 5.90 -11.01 -14.09
C GLY A 543 4.41 -11.27 -13.90
N ILE A 544 3.60 -10.78 -14.84
CA ILE A 544 2.19 -11.16 -14.98
C ILE A 544 1.94 -11.69 -16.41
N PRO A 545 1.68 -13.01 -16.58
CA PRO A 545 1.36 -13.61 -17.86
C PRO A 545 0.23 -12.88 -18.59
N GLY A 546 0.38 -12.66 -19.89
CA GLY A 546 -0.64 -11.97 -20.69
C GLY A 546 -0.71 -10.45 -20.47
N ILE A 547 0.15 -9.88 -19.61
CA ILE A 547 0.30 -8.42 -19.43
C ILE A 547 1.69 -7.98 -19.88
N ASN A 548 2.75 -8.44 -19.20
CA ASN A 548 4.13 -8.00 -19.47
C ASN A 548 5.09 -9.12 -19.87
N TYR A 549 4.61 -10.37 -19.94
CA TYR A 549 5.32 -11.47 -20.59
C TYR A 549 4.35 -12.54 -21.11
N ALA A 550 4.88 -13.52 -21.86
CA ALA A 550 4.10 -14.54 -22.55
C ALA A 550 3.27 -15.41 -21.60
N GLY A 551 2.06 -15.76 -22.03
CA GLY A 551 1.08 -16.56 -21.28
C GLY A 551 -0.31 -15.93 -21.34
N GLN A 552 -1.26 -16.46 -20.56
CA GLN A 552 -2.64 -15.97 -20.51
C GLN A 552 -2.95 -15.31 -19.17
N TYR A 553 -3.51 -14.11 -19.20
CA TYR A 553 -3.89 -13.40 -17.98
C TYR A 553 -4.97 -14.15 -17.21
N SER A 554 -5.91 -14.83 -17.89
CA SER A 554 -6.95 -15.62 -17.23
C SER A 554 -6.40 -16.72 -16.33
N ASP A 555 -5.29 -17.35 -16.73
CA ASP A 555 -4.66 -18.42 -15.96
C ASP A 555 -3.99 -17.85 -14.70
N TYR A 556 -3.29 -16.73 -14.86
CA TYR A 556 -2.70 -15.98 -13.74
C TYR A 556 -3.78 -15.45 -12.80
N ALA A 557 -4.83 -14.83 -13.33
CA ALA A 557 -5.91 -14.22 -12.56
C ALA A 557 -6.70 -15.25 -11.75
N ALA A 558 -6.76 -16.52 -12.18
CA ALA A 558 -7.42 -17.58 -11.42
C ALA A 558 -6.58 -18.09 -10.24
N ASP A 559 -5.25 -18.14 -10.39
CA ASP A 559 -4.30 -18.62 -9.37
C ASP A 559 -2.96 -17.86 -9.47
N PRO A 560 -2.90 -16.60 -9.00
CA PRO A 560 -1.70 -15.77 -9.11
C PRO A 560 -0.52 -16.30 -8.30
N TRP A 561 -0.80 -16.97 -7.17
CA TRP A 561 0.24 -17.47 -6.27
C TRP A 561 1.15 -18.48 -6.96
N LYS A 562 0.58 -19.40 -7.76
CA LYS A 562 1.34 -20.39 -8.53
C LYS A 562 2.44 -19.76 -9.39
N PHE A 563 2.14 -18.65 -10.06
CA PHE A 563 3.11 -17.96 -10.91
C PHE A 563 4.12 -17.17 -10.09
N VAL A 564 3.64 -16.41 -9.09
CA VAL A 564 4.50 -15.59 -8.25
C VAL A 564 5.49 -16.44 -7.47
N TRP A 565 5.03 -17.50 -6.83
CA TRP A 565 5.91 -18.37 -6.05
C TRP A 565 6.87 -19.14 -6.96
N GLY A 566 6.42 -19.61 -8.13
CA GLY A 566 7.30 -20.23 -9.12
C GLY A 566 8.44 -19.31 -9.59
N ASP A 567 8.16 -18.01 -9.80
CA ASP A 567 9.19 -17.02 -10.12
C ASP A 567 10.18 -16.83 -8.95
N ILE A 568 9.68 -16.81 -7.71
CA ILE A 568 10.52 -16.70 -6.51
C ILE A 568 11.39 -17.95 -6.32
N GLU A 569 10.87 -19.15 -6.56
CA GLU A 569 11.64 -20.40 -6.52
C GLU A 569 12.77 -20.39 -7.55
N LYS A 570 12.49 -19.98 -8.80
CA LYS A 570 13.52 -19.79 -9.82
C LYS A 570 14.56 -18.73 -9.41
N ALA A 571 14.13 -17.64 -8.78
CA ALA A 571 15.03 -16.59 -8.31
C ALA A 571 15.96 -17.11 -7.21
N MET A 572 15.42 -17.85 -6.24
CA MET A 572 16.20 -18.48 -5.17
C MET A 572 17.14 -19.57 -5.69
N ALA A 573 16.73 -20.33 -6.71
CA ALA A 573 17.57 -21.32 -7.39
C ALA A 573 18.62 -20.69 -8.32
N GLY A 574 18.55 -19.37 -8.56
CA GLY A 574 19.46 -18.68 -9.46
C GLY A 574 19.23 -18.99 -10.94
N THR A 575 18.07 -19.53 -11.30
CA THR A 575 17.67 -19.93 -12.67
C THR A 575 16.63 -18.99 -13.30
N TYR A 576 16.21 -17.94 -12.60
CA TYR A 576 15.23 -16.98 -13.13
C TYR A 576 15.73 -16.27 -14.39
N GLU A 577 14.90 -16.26 -15.42
CA GLU A 577 15.23 -15.82 -16.76
C GLU A 577 15.33 -14.28 -16.85
N TYR A 578 14.68 -13.59 -15.92
CA TYR A 578 14.57 -12.12 -15.89
C TYR A 578 15.44 -11.47 -14.80
N PHE A 579 16.62 -12.04 -14.54
CA PHE A 579 17.58 -11.41 -13.63
C PHE A 579 18.10 -10.06 -14.16
N TYR A 580 18.22 -9.09 -13.26
CA TYR A 580 18.77 -7.76 -13.53
C TYR A 580 19.85 -7.37 -12.49
N PRO A 581 21.03 -6.89 -12.92
CA PRO A 581 21.53 -6.95 -14.29
C PRO A 581 21.67 -8.41 -14.75
N VAL A 582 21.67 -8.62 -16.06
CA VAL A 582 21.77 -9.95 -16.68
C VAL A 582 23.06 -10.64 -16.20
N LYS A 583 22.96 -11.88 -15.74
CA LYS A 583 24.14 -12.67 -15.34
C LYS A 583 25.07 -12.83 -16.54
N GLY A 584 26.32 -12.39 -16.41
CA GLY A 584 27.36 -12.59 -17.44
C GLY A 584 27.38 -11.59 -18.60
N GLY A 585 26.65 -10.47 -18.53
CA GLY A 585 26.82 -9.34 -19.45
C GLY A 585 26.29 -9.51 -20.89
N ALA A 586 25.76 -10.68 -21.26
CA ALA A 586 25.17 -10.90 -22.59
C ALA A 586 23.70 -11.32 -22.45
N ARG A 587 22.80 -10.48 -22.98
CA ARG A 587 21.39 -10.82 -23.19
C ARG A 587 21.35 -11.69 -24.44
N THR A 588 21.10 -12.99 -24.31
CA THR A 588 20.68 -13.79 -25.47
C THR A 588 19.31 -13.26 -25.88
N THR A 589 19.28 -12.53 -26.99
CA THR A 589 18.04 -12.12 -27.64
C THR A 589 17.24 -13.38 -27.97
N ILE A 590 16.12 -13.57 -27.29
CA ILE A 590 15.10 -14.52 -27.76
C ILE A 590 14.49 -13.85 -29.00
N ALA A 591 15.00 -14.23 -30.17
CA ALA A 591 14.46 -13.81 -31.44
C ALA A 591 13.05 -14.39 -31.61
N GLY A 592 12.04 -13.56 -31.47
CA GLY A 592 10.66 -13.84 -31.84
C GLY A 592 10.11 -12.66 -32.61
N GLY A 593 10.23 -12.67 -33.94
CA GLY A 593 9.70 -11.63 -34.80
C GLY A 593 10.45 -11.51 -36.13
N THR A 594 10.23 -12.46 -37.04
CA THR A 594 10.52 -12.25 -38.45
C THR A 594 9.58 -11.16 -38.99
N GLY A 595 10.07 -9.93 -39.10
CA GLY A 595 9.42 -8.90 -39.91
C GLY A 595 9.57 -9.22 -41.40
N PRO A 596 8.58 -8.92 -42.26
CA PRO A 596 8.70 -9.18 -43.68
C PRO A 596 9.69 -8.19 -44.31
N ALA A 597 10.57 -8.75 -45.13
CA ALA A 597 11.55 -8.03 -45.92
C ALA A 597 10.86 -7.05 -46.88
N ALA A 598 11.44 -5.85 -46.97
CA ALA A 598 11.16 -4.88 -48.01
C ALA A 598 11.49 -5.45 -49.40
N ALA A 599 10.52 -5.41 -50.30
CA ALA A 599 10.74 -5.25 -51.74
C ALA A 599 10.39 -3.78 -52.04
N GLY A 600 11.15 -2.96 -52.75
CA GLY A 600 12.01 -3.27 -53.88
C GLY A 600 11.45 -2.58 -55.12
N LYS A 601 11.42 -1.24 -55.14
CA LYS A 601 11.67 -0.29 -56.25
C LYS A 601 11.29 1.12 -55.85
#